data_AF-A0A2D5RP41-F1
#
_entry.id   AF-A0A2D5RP41-F1
#
_cell.length_a   1.000
_cell.length_b   1.000
_cell.length_c   1.000
_cell.angle_alpha   90.00
_cell.angle_beta   90.00
_cell.angle_gamma   90.00
#
_symmetry.space_group_name_H-M   'P 1'
#
loop_
_entity.id
_entity.type
_entity.pdbx_description
1 polymer ?
#
loop_
_entity_poly.entity_id
_entity_poly.type
_entity_poly.pdbx_seq_one_letter_code
_entity_poly.pdbx_strand_id
1 'polypeptide(L)'
;FDGSESYDSDPIFEGMISTNQEDPEWNGITRWIWDFGDSSPVKEGFEVWHQYQIPGTYIVKLTVVDGFEAGETNTTSIMIYVSRTPEIVTNDPTGLEYVIVGEIVDLYAEVIDRDLEDGIEAWLDTDINEDSNGDGDFENDKDRYLSSEPEIKWDLNIAIDGIDNDGNTMNDFVWGEQVWMLPEYQPLVIILETCDGVNVCSSKQFEITVLSIEEDDGPLSISDLTWKDFVPDAGSAGLLALVATVLLLGWLIMRQKDEEEMDAKKSTETYDVQEVKAEGGLPGMDQHNPPPQPKYLTVEERRNKESGYIRPIRTRRK
;
A
#
# COMPACT_ATOMS: atom_id res chain seq x y z
N PHE A 1 -21.38 -26.67 -29.95
CA PHE A 1 -22.70 -26.75 -30.62
C PHE A 1 -22.80 -28.13 -31.21
N ASP A 2 -23.82 -28.87 -30.81
CA ASP A 2 -24.05 -30.23 -31.29
C ASP A 2 -25.40 -30.32 -31.98
N GLY A 3 -25.41 -30.90 -33.17
CA GLY A 3 -26.58 -31.20 -33.99
C GLY A 3 -26.74 -32.71 -34.21
N SER A 4 -26.01 -33.54 -33.46
CA SER A 4 -26.06 -35.01 -33.55
C SER A 4 -27.47 -35.57 -33.34
N GLU A 5 -28.29 -34.93 -32.52
CA GLU A 5 -29.69 -35.31 -32.29
C GLU A 5 -30.67 -34.92 -33.41
N SER A 6 -30.17 -34.30 -34.49
CA SER A 6 -31.01 -34.03 -35.65
C SER A 6 -31.47 -35.34 -36.28
N TYR A 7 -32.73 -35.41 -36.69
CA TYR A 7 -33.32 -36.59 -37.30
C TYR A 7 -34.12 -36.24 -38.55
N ASP A 8 -34.14 -37.16 -39.51
CA ASP A 8 -35.04 -37.10 -40.66
C ASP A 8 -36.40 -37.69 -40.28
N SER A 9 -37.48 -36.98 -40.68
CA SER A 9 -38.86 -37.38 -40.39
C SER A 9 -39.44 -38.33 -41.44
N ASP A 10 -38.69 -38.65 -42.50
CA ASP A 10 -39.10 -39.60 -43.51
C ASP A 10 -39.26 -41.03 -42.91
N PRO A 11 -40.33 -41.78 -43.27
CA PRO A 11 -40.59 -43.10 -42.71
C PRO A 11 -39.47 -44.14 -42.87
N ILE A 12 -38.53 -43.92 -43.80
CA ILE A 12 -37.39 -44.82 -44.03
C ILE A 12 -36.25 -44.62 -43.01
N PHE A 13 -36.18 -43.44 -42.39
CA PHE A 13 -35.17 -43.07 -41.41
C PHE A 13 -35.70 -43.04 -39.98
N GLU A 14 -36.96 -43.44 -39.76
CA GLU A 14 -37.56 -43.53 -38.43
C GLU A 14 -36.75 -44.47 -37.51
N GLY A 15 -36.18 -43.93 -36.44
CA GLY A 15 -35.35 -44.66 -35.48
C GLY A 15 -33.87 -44.81 -35.86
N MET A 16 -33.44 -44.22 -36.99
CA MET A 16 -32.03 -44.14 -37.36
C MET A 16 -31.35 -42.98 -36.62
N ILE A 17 -30.18 -43.23 -36.03
CA ILE A 17 -29.49 -42.27 -35.14
C ILE A 17 -28.08 -41.91 -35.60
N SER A 18 -27.50 -42.67 -36.54
CA SER A 18 -26.11 -42.47 -36.93
C SER A 18 -26.00 -41.27 -37.86
N THR A 19 -25.03 -40.40 -37.60
CA THR A 19 -24.69 -39.27 -38.48
C THR A 19 -23.73 -39.67 -39.60
N ASN A 20 -23.21 -40.90 -39.58
CA ASN A 20 -22.29 -41.41 -40.58
C ASN A 20 -23.03 -42.04 -41.75
N GLN A 21 -22.85 -41.50 -42.96
CA GLN A 21 -23.53 -41.98 -44.17
C GLN A 21 -23.17 -43.41 -44.57
N GLU A 22 -22.05 -43.95 -44.11
CA GLU A 22 -21.63 -45.33 -44.38
C GLU A 22 -22.26 -46.34 -43.40
N ASP A 23 -22.93 -45.85 -42.36
CA ASP A 23 -23.56 -46.67 -41.33
C ASP A 23 -24.93 -47.20 -41.80
N PRO A 24 -25.23 -48.49 -41.63
CA PRO A 24 -26.58 -49.01 -41.84
C PRO A 24 -27.67 -48.30 -41.03
N GLU A 25 -27.32 -47.65 -39.92
CA GLU A 25 -28.21 -46.88 -39.05
C GLU A 25 -28.17 -45.37 -39.35
N TRP A 26 -27.72 -44.97 -40.55
CA TRP A 26 -27.65 -43.56 -40.96
C TRP A 26 -29.02 -42.87 -40.97
N ASN A 27 -29.07 -41.69 -40.37
CA ASN A 27 -30.29 -40.92 -40.12
C ASN A 27 -30.79 -40.07 -41.30
N GLY A 28 -30.22 -40.21 -42.50
CA GLY A 28 -30.68 -39.50 -43.70
C GLY A 28 -30.16 -38.07 -43.85
N ILE A 29 -29.51 -37.50 -42.83
CA ILE A 29 -28.99 -36.12 -42.87
C ILE A 29 -27.61 -36.08 -43.52
N THR A 30 -27.43 -35.14 -44.46
CA THR A 30 -26.16 -34.98 -45.18
C THR A 30 -25.35 -33.77 -44.75
N ARG A 31 -26.00 -32.70 -44.28
CA ARG A 31 -25.32 -31.46 -43.90
C ARG A 31 -25.99 -30.80 -42.70
N TRP A 32 -25.14 -30.23 -41.85
CA TRP A 32 -25.51 -29.36 -40.73
C TRP A 32 -24.82 -28.02 -40.97
N ILE A 33 -25.61 -26.95 -41.09
CA ILE A 33 -25.13 -25.61 -41.41
C ILE A 33 -25.47 -24.70 -40.24
N TRP A 34 -24.43 -24.12 -39.63
CA TRP A 34 -24.53 -23.25 -38.46
C TRP A 34 -24.33 -21.80 -38.85
N ASP A 35 -25.30 -20.95 -38.51
CA ASP A 35 -25.20 -19.50 -38.55
C ASP A 35 -25.26 -18.97 -37.11
N PHE A 36 -24.21 -18.26 -36.67
CA PHE A 36 -24.09 -17.79 -35.28
C PHE A 36 -24.74 -16.42 -35.05
N GLY A 37 -25.24 -15.75 -36.09
CA GLY A 37 -25.92 -14.46 -35.95
C GLY A 37 -25.00 -13.27 -35.64
N ASP A 38 -23.68 -13.46 -35.62
CA ASP A 38 -22.65 -12.42 -35.39
C ASP A 38 -22.00 -11.91 -36.69
N SER A 39 -22.56 -12.25 -37.85
CA SER A 39 -22.01 -12.01 -39.19
C SER A 39 -20.71 -12.75 -39.52
N SER A 40 -20.29 -13.72 -38.69
CA SER A 40 -19.23 -14.65 -39.06
C SER A 40 -19.68 -15.58 -40.21
N PRO A 41 -18.74 -16.17 -40.98
CA PRO A 41 -19.07 -17.18 -41.99
C PRO A 41 -19.78 -18.38 -41.36
N VAL A 42 -20.78 -18.92 -42.05
CA VAL A 42 -21.44 -20.16 -41.65
C VAL A 42 -20.43 -21.31 -41.53
N LYS A 43 -20.64 -22.19 -40.56
CA LYS A 43 -19.83 -23.41 -40.38
C LYS A 43 -20.64 -24.65 -40.73
N GLU A 44 -19.96 -25.68 -41.23
CA GLU A 44 -20.57 -26.97 -41.51
C GLU A 44 -19.99 -28.05 -40.61
N GLY A 45 -20.85 -28.97 -40.17
CA GLY A 45 -20.49 -30.10 -39.30
C GLY A 45 -21.58 -30.37 -38.25
N PHE A 46 -21.76 -31.65 -37.88
CA PHE A 46 -22.69 -32.01 -36.81
C PHE A 46 -22.25 -31.43 -35.46
N GLU A 47 -20.93 -31.35 -35.21
CA GLU A 47 -20.34 -30.69 -34.06
C GLU A 47 -19.42 -29.55 -34.51
N VAL A 48 -19.64 -28.34 -33.97
CA VAL A 48 -18.83 -27.16 -34.30
C VAL A 48 -18.53 -26.30 -33.07
N TRP A 49 -17.37 -25.63 -33.13
CA TRP A 49 -16.91 -24.66 -32.14
C TRP A 49 -16.97 -23.24 -32.70
N HIS A 50 -17.43 -22.28 -31.88
CA HIS A 50 -17.49 -20.87 -32.24
C HIS A 50 -17.16 -19.98 -31.04
N GLN A 51 -16.53 -18.84 -31.31
CA GLN A 51 -16.12 -17.88 -30.30
C GLN A 51 -16.69 -16.51 -30.68
N TYR A 52 -17.50 -15.94 -29.79
CA TYR A 52 -17.99 -14.58 -29.92
C TYR A 52 -16.95 -13.59 -29.39
N GLN A 53 -16.71 -12.52 -30.14
CA GLN A 53 -15.76 -11.47 -29.75
C GLN A 53 -16.42 -10.30 -29.04
N ILE A 54 -17.71 -10.07 -29.33
CA ILE A 54 -18.45 -8.90 -28.85
C ILE A 54 -19.55 -9.43 -27.93
N PRO A 55 -19.71 -8.89 -26.72
CA PRO A 55 -20.81 -9.26 -25.85
C PRO A 55 -22.16 -8.84 -26.43
N GLY A 56 -23.21 -9.56 -26.09
CA GLY A 56 -24.55 -9.30 -26.60
C GLY A 56 -25.36 -10.57 -26.84
N THR A 57 -26.55 -10.38 -27.40
CA THR A 57 -27.48 -11.47 -27.68
C THR A 57 -27.39 -11.89 -29.15
N TYR A 58 -27.23 -13.19 -29.37
CA TYR A 58 -27.14 -13.80 -30.69
C TYR A 58 -28.22 -14.87 -30.86
N ILE A 59 -28.72 -15.01 -32.09
CA ILE A 59 -29.65 -16.09 -32.46
C ILE A 59 -28.86 -17.05 -33.33
N VAL A 60 -28.46 -18.18 -32.76
CA VAL A 60 -27.81 -19.26 -33.49
C VAL A 60 -28.87 -20.05 -34.23
N LYS A 61 -28.63 -20.33 -35.51
CA LYS A 61 -29.50 -21.13 -36.35
C LYS A 61 -28.75 -22.36 -36.82
N LEU A 62 -29.34 -23.52 -36.61
CA LEU A 62 -28.92 -24.77 -37.23
C LEU A 62 -29.87 -25.06 -38.38
N THR A 63 -29.35 -25.14 -39.59
CA THR A 63 -30.07 -25.64 -40.76
C THR A 63 -29.55 -27.02 -41.13
N VAL A 64 -30.41 -28.02 -41.09
CA VAL A 64 -30.09 -29.38 -41.52
C VAL A 64 -30.60 -29.61 -42.92
N VAL A 65 -29.87 -30.40 -43.71
CA VAL A 65 -30.21 -30.75 -45.08
C VAL A 65 -30.30 -32.27 -45.18
N ASP A 66 -31.45 -32.77 -45.62
CA ASP A 66 -31.62 -34.20 -45.89
C ASP A 66 -30.80 -34.64 -47.14
N GLY A 67 -30.66 -35.96 -47.31
CA GLY A 67 -30.02 -36.55 -48.48
C GLY A 67 -30.96 -37.10 -49.53
N PHE A 68 -32.28 -36.97 -49.38
CA PHE A 68 -33.28 -37.69 -50.15
C PHE A 68 -34.18 -36.73 -50.98
N GLU A 69 -34.72 -37.21 -52.10
CA GLU A 69 -35.73 -36.54 -52.95
C GLU A 69 -35.67 -35.00 -53.19
N ALA A 70 -34.45 -34.42 -53.22
CA ALA A 70 -34.10 -33.03 -53.56
C ALA A 70 -33.59 -32.14 -52.41
N GLY A 71 -33.32 -32.69 -51.22
CA GLY A 71 -32.61 -31.97 -50.17
C GLY A 71 -33.54 -31.02 -49.42
N GLU A 72 -34.56 -31.53 -48.74
CA GLU A 72 -35.35 -30.69 -47.84
C GLU A 72 -34.45 -30.15 -46.72
N THR A 73 -34.85 -28.97 -46.24
CA THR A 73 -34.10 -28.27 -45.20
C THR A 73 -35.03 -27.87 -44.10
N ASN A 74 -34.58 -28.03 -42.85
CA ASN A 74 -35.26 -27.49 -41.70
C ASN A 74 -34.29 -26.64 -40.87
N THR A 75 -34.81 -25.61 -40.22
CA THR A 75 -34.02 -24.69 -39.41
C THR A 75 -34.58 -24.61 -38.00
N THR A 76 -33.73 -24.85 -37.01
CA THR A 76 -34.00 -24.56 -35.60
C THR A 76 -33.12 -23.40 -35.14
N SER A 77 -33.54 -22.72 -34.07
CA SER A 77 -32.80 -21.58 -33.53
C SER A 77 -32.77 -21.58 -32.01
N ILE A 78 -31.62 -21.21 -31.46
CA ILE A 78 -31.41 -20.99 -30.03
C ILE A 78 -30.87 -19.58 -29.79
N MET A 79 -31.30 -18.96 -28.70
CA MET A 79 -30.79 -17.66 -28.27
C MET A 79 -29.60 -17.87 -27.33
N ILE A 80 -28.52 -17.12 -27.56
CA ILE A 80 -27.33 -17.12 -26.71
C ILE A 80 -27.09 -15.71 -26.21
N TYR A 81 -26.77 -15.61 -24.94
CA TYR A 81 -26.30 -14.38 -24.33
C TYR A 81 -24.79 -14.48 -24.05
N VAL A 82 -24.02 -13.54 -24.59
CA VAL A 82 -22.58 -13.42 -24.35
C VAL A 82 -22.36 -12.32 -23.33
N SER A 83 -21.86 -12.68 -22.16
CA SER A 83 -21.65 -11.81 -20.99
C SER A 83 -20.76 -10.61 -21.30
N ARG A 84 -21.12 -9.44 -20.74
CA ARG A 84 -20.32 -8.23 -20.78
C ARG A 84 -19.26 -8.30 -19.69
N THR A 85 -18.06 -7.81 -19.98
CA THR A 85 -17.04 -7.62 -18.94
C THR A 85 -17.52 -6.62 -17.89
N PRO A 86 -17.35 -6.86 -16.58
CA PRO A 86 -17.62 -5.86 -15.56
C PRO A 86 -16.81 -4.58 -15.77
N GLU A 87 -17.40 -3.42 -15.46
CA GLU A 87 -16.80 -2.10 -15.66
C GLU A 87 -16.21 -1.56 -14.34
N ILE A 88 -14.90 -1.29 -14.33
CA ILE A 88 -14.22 -0.65 -13.20
C ILE A 88 -14.36 0.88 -13.29
N VAL A 89 -15.29 1.44 -12.52
CA VAL A 89 -15.53 2.90 -12.46
C VAL A 89 -14.62 3.64 -11.49
N THR A 90 -13.92 2.91 -10.63
CA THR A 90 -12.94 3.45 -9.66
C THR A 90 -11.85 4.27 -10.36
N ASN A 91 -11.64 5.51 -9.91
CA ASN A 91 -10.59 6.38 -10.44
C ASN A 91 -9.36 6.44 -9.52
N ASP A 92 -9.58 6.48 -8.22
CA ASP A 92 -8.55 6.46 -7.19
C ASP A 92 -8.99 5.48 -6.09
N PRO A 93 -8.29 4.34 -5.94
CA PRO A 93 -8.66 3.33 -4.97
C PRO A 93 -8.23 3.66 -3.55
N THR A 94 -7.32 4.63 -3.35
CA THR A 94 -6.86 5.05 -2.01
C THR A 94 -7.62 6.27 -1.49
N GLY A 95 -8.09 7.13 -2.39
CA GLY A 95 -8.68 8.42 -2.02
C GLY A 95 -7.67 9.42 -1.46
N LEU A 96 -6.36 9.14 -1.60
CA LEU A 96 -5.26 9.91 -1.04
C LEU A 96 -4.32 10.36 -2.16
N GLU A 97 -3.72 11.54 -2.01
CA GLU A 97 -2.72 12.04 -2.98
C GLU A 97 -1.41 11.22 -2.90
N TYR A 98 -1.08 10.74 -1.70
CA TYR A 98 0.07 9.87 -1.44
C TYR A 98 -0.21 8.99 -0.22
N VAL A 99 0.46 7.84 -0.17
CA VAL A 99 0.41 6.89 0.94
C VAL A 99 1.71 6.97 1.74
N ILE A 100 1.64 6.94 3.07
CA ILE A 100 2.83 6.93 3.93
C ILE A 100 3.17 5.49 4.31
N VAL A 101 4.46 5.18 4.34
CA VAL A 101 4.95 3.85 4.68
C VAL A 101 4.60 3.48 6.12
N GLY A 102 4.10 2.27 6.31
CA GLY A 102 3.70 1.75 7.62
C GLY A 102 2.30 2.20 8.07
N GLU A 103 1.60 3.04 7.30
CA GLU A 103 0.18 3.29 7.51
C GLU A 103 -0.66 2.18 6.86
N ILE A 104 -1.81 1.91 7.47
CA ILE A 104 -2.83 1.02 6.91
C ILE A 104 -3.71 1.87 6.00
N VAL A 105 -3.84 1.47 4.74
CA VAL A 105 -4.73 2.13 3.78
C VAL A 105 -5.71 1.11 3.25
N ASP A 106 -6.99 1.45 3.36
CA ASP A 106 -8.08 0.66 2.80
C ASP A 106 -8.23 0.98 1.32
N LEU A 107 -8.15 -0.07 0.48
CA LEU A 107 -8.42 0.06 -0.94
C LEU A 107 -9.92 -0.06 -1.20
N TYR A 108 -10.47 0.93 -1.88
CA TYR A 108 -11.84 0.94 -2.33
C TYR A 108 -11.91 0.63 -3.83
N ALA A 109 -12.88 -0.21 -4.19
CA ALA A 109 -13.25 -0.46 -5.58
C ALA A 109 -14.77 -0.37 -5.74
N GLU A 110 -15.18 0.44 -6.69
CA GLU A 110 -16.50 0.45 -7.29
C GLU A 110 -16.42 -0.18 -8.69
N VAL A 111 -17.23 -1.21 -8.88
CA VAL A 111 -17.36 -2.00 -10.11
C VAL A 111 -18.84 -2.12 -10.45
N ILE A 112 -19.18 -1.99 -11.72
CA ILE A 112 -20.55 -2.12 -12.22
C ILE A 112 -20.59 -3.30 -13.18
N ASP A 113 -21.50 -4.24 -12.93
CA ASP A 113 -21.85 -5.27 -13.91
C ASP A 113 -23.19 -4.91 -14.56
N ARG A 114 -23.14 -4.62 -15.86
CA ARG A 114 -24.32 -4.26 -16.65
C ARG A 114 -25.28 -5.42 -16.84
N ASP A 115 -24.78 -6.66 -16.80
CA ASP A 115 -25.63 -7.86 -16.91
C ASP A 115 -26.53 -8.00 -15.69
N LEU A 116 -25.98 -7.73 -14.51
CA LEU A 116 -26.76 -7.70 -13.26
C LEU A 116 -27.74 -6.51 -13.23
N GLU A 117 -27.33 -5.32 -13.68
CA GLU A 117 -28.24 -4.15 -13.78
C GLU A 117 -29.44 -4.42 -14.71
N ASP A 118 -29.20 -5.12 -15.82
CA ASP A 118 -30.24 -5.50 -16.78
C ASP A 118 -31.09 -6.70 -16.32
N GLY A 119 -30.79 -7.29 -15.15
CA GLY A 119 -31.53 -8.39 -14.55
C GLY A 119 -31.28 -9.74 -15.23
N ILE A 120 -30.10 -9.93 -15.80
CA ILE A 120 -29.72 -11.16 -16.51
C ILE A 120 -29.21 -12.18 -15.49
N GLU A 121 -29.92 -13.31 -15.43
CA GLU A 121 -29.58 -14.42 -14.54
C GLU A 121 -29.00 -15.60 -15.34
N ALA A 122 -27.86 -16.11 -14.89
CA ALA A 122 -27.17 -17.26 -15.44
C ALA A 122 -27.01 -18.35 -14.38
N TRP A 123 -27.16 -19.59 -14.83
CA TRP A 123 -27.02 -20.80 -14.05
C TRP A 123 -26.12 -21.77 -14.82
N LEU A 124 -25.26 -22.48 -14.12
CA LEU A 124 -24.49 -23.60 -14.65
C LEU A 124 -25.11 -24.88 -14.13
N ASP A 125 -25.52 -25.73 -15.07
CA ASP A 125 -25.69 -27.15 -14.86
C ASP A 125 -24.31 -27.79 -14.67
N THR A 126 -24.10 -28.44 -13.53
CA THR A 126 -22.82 -29.05 -13.17
C THR A 126 -22.78 -30.55 -13.41
N ASP A 127 -23.92 -31.18 -13.65
CA ASP A 127 -23.97 -32.61 -13.92
C ASP A 127 -25.14 -33.03 -14.82
N ILE A 128 -24.85 -33.93 -15.77
CA ILE A 128 -25.79 -34.31 -16.83
C ILE A 128 -26.79 -35.42 -16.40
N ASN A 129 -26.79 -35.87 -15.14
CA ASN A 129 -27.53 -37.07 -14.75
C ASN A 129 -28.44 -36.89 -13.53
N GLU A 130 -28.34 -35.78 -12.80
CA GLU A 130 -29.15 -35.49 -11.63
C GLU A 130 -30.17 -34.40 -11.95
N ASP A 131 -31.44 -34.78 -12.01
CA ASP A 131 -32.57 -33.84 -12.15
C ASP A 131 -32.79 -33.10 -10.82
N SER A 132 -31.95 -32.09 -10.59
CA SER A 132 -31.91 -31.27 -9.37
C SER A 132 -33.23 -30.55 -9.13
N ASN A 133 -33.91 -30.14 -10.20
CA ASN A 133 -35.12 -29.33 -10.13
C ASN A 133 -36.43 -30.17 -10.17
N GLY A 134 -36.36 -31.42 -10.60
CA GLY A 134 -37.46 -32.40 -10.63
C GLY A 134 -38.42 -32.25 -11.82
N ASP A 135 -38.04 -31.56 -12.89
CA ASP A 135 -38.88 -31.34 -14.08
C ASP A 135 -38.77 -32.43 -15.15
N GLY A 136 -37.84 -33.37 -14.97
CA GLY A 136 -37.60 -34.50 -15.85
C GLY A 136 -36.68 -34.20 -17.04
N ASP A 137 -36.04 -33.04 -17.08
CA ASP A 137 -35.03 -32.64 -18.07
C ASP A 137 -33.67 -32.45 -17.40
N PHE A 138 -32.82 -33.48 -17.51
CA PHE A 138 -31.49 -33.54 -16.90
C PHE A 138 -30.44 -32.61 -17.52
N GLU A 139 -30.76 -31.90 -18.60
CA GLU A 139 -29.79 -31.06 -19.33
C GLU A 139 -29.98 -29.55 -19.09
N ASN A 140 -31.00 -29.18 -18.31
CA ASN A 140 -31.39 -27.79 -18.10
C ASN A 140 -31.25 -27.32 -16.64
N ASP A 141 -30.56 -28.12 -15.83
CA ASP A 141 -30.58 -27.98 -14.40
C ASP A 141 -29.86 -26.73 -13.90
N LYS A 142 -30.38 -26.20 -12.79
CA LYS A 142 -29.92 -24.96 -12.18
C LYS A 142 -29.12 -25.25 -10.92
N ASP A 143 -27.99 -25.89 -11.08
CA ASP A 143 -27.16 -26.30 -9.93
C ASP A 143 -26.42 -25.13 -9.30
N ARG A 144 -25.69 -24.36 -10.12
CA ARG A 144 -24.82 -23.29 -9.64
C ARG A 144 -25.23 -21.95 -10.22
N TYR A 145 -25.59 -21.03 -9.35
CA TYR A 145 -25.86 -19.64 -9.72
C TYR A 145 -24.58 -18.91 -10.13
N LEU A 146 -24.61 -18.18 -11.26
CA LEU A 146 -23.47 -17.44 -11.80
C LEU A 146 -23.67 -15.92 -11.83
N SER A 147 -24.88 -15.41 -11.60
CA SER A 147 -25.15 -13.96 -11.62
C SER A 147 -24.97 -13.30 -10.24
N SER A 148 -23.85 -13.58 -9.56
CA SER A 148 -23.46 -12.92 -8.31
C SER A 148 -22.74 -11.60 -8.57
N GLU A 149 -22.61 -10.77 -7.54
CA GLU A 149 -21.75 -9.57 -7.61
C GLU A 149 -20.31 -9.95 -8.06
N PRO A 150 -19.65 -9.10 -8.88
CA PRO A 150 -18.31 -9.38 -9.38
C PRO A 150 -17.30 -9.61 -8.26
N GLU A 151 -16.44 -10.60 -8.43
CA GLU A 151 -15.30 -10.82 -7.54
C GLU A 151 -14.28 -9.71 -7.76
N ILE A 152 -13.64 -9.22 -6.70
CA ILE A 152 -12.65 -8.13 -6.74
C ILE A 152 -11.33 -8.63 -6.15
N LYS A 153 -10.25 -8.44 -6.91
CA LYS A 153 -8.90 -8.91 -6.59
C LYS A 153 -7.89 -7.80 -6.81
N TRP A 154 -6.92 -7.68 -5.90
CA TRP A 154 -5.87 -6.65 -5.97
C TRP A 154 -4.50 -7.29 -6.08
N ASP A 155 -3.73 -6.91 -7.10
CA ASP A 155 -2.28 -7.12 -7.13
C ASP A 155 -1.62 -5.81 -6.67
N LEU A 156 -0.89 -5.86 -5.56
CA LEU A 156 -0.35 -4.67 -4.91
C LEU A 156 1.02 -4.24 -5.45
N ASN A 157 1.64 -5.04 -6.31
CA ASN A 157 2.92 -4.67 -6.89
C ASN A 157 3.21 -5.46 -8.16
N ILE A 158 2.94 -4.84 -9.30
CA ILE A 158 3.19 -5.42 -10.62
C ILE A 158 4.65 -5.83 -10.88
N ALA A 159 5.60 -5.34 -10.07
CA ALA A 159 7.03 -5.59 -10.26
C ALA A 159 7.55 -6.80 -9.47
N ILE A 160 6.76 -7.34 -8.55
CA ILE A 160 7.17 -8.44 -7.67
C ILE A 160 6.22 -9.61 -7.89
N ASP A 161 6.78 -10.71 -8.37
CA ASP A 161 6.15 -12.03 -8.37
C ASP A 161 6.16 -12.54 -6.91
N GLY A 162 4.99 -12.43 -6.30
CA GLY A 162 4.77 -12.51 -4.87
C GLY A 162 4.42 -13.91 -4.38
N ILE A 163 3.13 -14.22 -4.34
CA ILE A 163 2.52 -15.26 -3.50
C ILE A 163 2.72 -16.66 -4.11
N ASP A 164 2.57 -16.80 -5.42
CA ASP A 164 2.65 -18.10 -6.08
C ASP A 164 4.03 -18.37 -6.71
N ASN A 165 4.85 -17.33 -6.91
CA ASN A 165 6.20 -17.40 -7.50
C ASN A 165 6.20 -18.15 -8.84
N ASP A 166 5.16 -17.94 -9.66
CA ASP A 166 4.97 -18.66 -10.92
C ASP A 166 5.70 -18.01 -12.12
N GLY A 167 6.37 -16.87 -11.89
CA GLY A 167 7.09 -16.08 -12.87
C GLY A 167 6.24 -14.99 -13.55
N ASN A 168 4.96 -14.87 -13.21
CA ASN A 168 4.08 -13.79 -13.65
C ASN A 168 3.84 -12.83 -12.49
N THR A 169 4.25 -11.58 -12.66
CA THR A 169 4.21 -10.55 -11.62
C THR A 169 2.87 -9.80 -11.61
N MET A 170 1.87 -10.28 -12.35
CA MET A 170 0.59 -9.57 -12.60
C MET A 170 -0.64 -10.36 -12.13
N ASN A 171 -0.44 -11.44 -11.36
CA ASN A 171 -1.49 -12.33 -10.86
C ASN A 171 -1.34 -12.61 -9.37
N ASP A 172 -0.64 -11.75 -8.63
CA ASP A 172 -0.45 -11.88 -7.18
C ASP A 172 -1.61 -11.27 -6.40
N PHE A 173 -2.80 -11.80 -6.66
CA PHE A 173 -4.03 -11.25 -6.14
C PHE A 173 -4.22 -11.54 -4.64
N VAL A 174 -4.41 -10.47 -3.86
CA VAL A 174 -4.71 -10.50 -2.42
C VAL A 174 -6.08 -9.93 -2.10
N TRP A 175 -6.59 -10.30 -0.92
CA TRP A 175 -7.82 -9.79 -0.31
C TRP A 175 -7.55 -9.13 1.06
N GLY A 176 -8.25 -8.03 1.36
CA GLY A 176 -8.30 -7.41 2.69
C GLY A 176 -7.44 -6.16 2.90
N GLU A 177 -7.32 -5.72 4.17
CA GLU A 177 -6.52 -4.56 4.61
C GLU A 177 -5.03 -4.76 4.31
N GLN A 178 -4.34 -3.71 3.83
CA GLN A 178 -2.96 -3.80 3.38
C GLN A 178 -2.03 -2.85 4.15
N VAL A 179 -0.85 -3.36 4.50
CA VAL A 179 0.23 -2.57 5.09
C VAL A 179 1.26 -2.27 4.01
N TRP A 180 1.45 -1.00 3.69
CA TRP A 180 2.33 -0.58 2.60
C TRP A 180 3.78 -0.53 3.07
N MET A 181 4.64 -1.21 2.32
CA MET A 181 6.10 -1.11 2.45
C MET A 181 6.64 -0.13 1.42
N LEU A 182 7.83 0.43 1.65
CA LEU A 182 8.53 1.21 0.62
C LEU A 182 8.79 0.32 -0.59
N PRO A 183 8.23 0.67 -1.76
CA PRO A 183 8.51 -0.08 -2.98
C PRO A 183 9.95 0.21 -3.44
N GLU A 184 10.59 -0.78 -4.07
CA GLU A 184 11.93 -0.62 -4.65
C GLU A 184 11.93 0.41 -5.81
N TYR A 185 10.78 0.57 -6.49
CA TYR A 185 10.56 1.47 -7.61
C TYR A 185 9.32 2.34 -7.40
N GLN A 186 9.36 3.60 -7.85
CA GLN A 186 8.24 4.54 -7.79
C GLN A 186 7.92 5.12 -9.17
N PRO A 187 6.63 5.39 -9.48
CA PRO A 187 5.44 5.12 -8.64
C PRO A 187 5.15 3.61 -8.54
N LEU A 188 4.51 3.21 -7.44
CA LEU A 188 4.05 1.83 -7.26
C LEU A 188 2.82 1.61 -8.13
N VAL A 189 2.84 0.58 -8.98
CA VAL A 189 1.71 0.26 -9.85
C VAL A 189 1.00 -0.96 -9.29
N ILE A 190 -0.29 -0.79 -9.00
CA ILE A 190 -1.18 -1.86 -8.53
C ILE A 190 -2.19 -2.21 -9.61
N ILE A 191 -2.69 -3.45 -9.62
CA ILE A 191 -3.71 -3.93 -10.54
C ILE A 191 -4.96 -4.29 -9.76
N LEU A 192 -6.10 -3.79 -10.21
CA LEU A 192 -7.41 -4.30 -9.84
C LEU A 192 -7.89 -5.25 -10.93
N GLU A 193 -8.22 -6.48 -10.57
CA GLU A 193 -8.93 -7.41 -11.44
C GLU A 193 -10.33 -7.65 -10.87
N THR A 194 -11.32 -7.68 -11.74
CA THR A 194 -12.68 -8.07 -11.38
C THR A 194 -13.26 -9.03 -12.41
N CYS A 195 -13.93 -10.07 -11.93
CA CYS A 195 -14.53 -11.12 -12.76
C CYS A 195 -16.00 -11.29 -12.41
N ASP A 196 -16.84 -11.51 -13.42
CA ASP A 196 -18.22 -11.96 -13.20
C ASP A 196 -18.26 -13.46 -12.85
N GLY A 197 -19.44 -13.99 -12.52
CA GLY A 197 -19.58 -15.41 -12.19
C GLY A 197 -19.52 -16.36 -13.38
N VAL A 198 -19.42 -15.86 -14.62
CA VAL A 198 -19.09 -16.68 -15.81
C VAL A 198 -17.59 -16.61 -16.16
N ASN A 199 -16.76 -16.03 -15.28
CA ASN A 199 -15.30 -15.84 -15.43
C ASN A 199 -14.90 -14.92 -16.59
N VAL A 200 -15.72 -13.94 -16.93
CA VAL A 200 -15.34 -12.84 -17.82
C VAL A 200 -14.77 -11.72 -16.95
N CYS A 201 -13.48 -11.45 -17.14
CA CYS A 201 -12.72 -10.54 -16.28
C CYS A 201 -12.33 -9.24 -16.98
N SER A 202 -12.19 -8.17 -16.20
CA SER A 202 -11.56 -6.91 -16.61
C SER A 202 -10.52 -6.49 -15.57
N SER A 203 -9.51 -5.76 -16.03
CA SER A 203 -8.46 -5.26 -15.14
C SER A 203 -8.12 -3.80 -15.40
N LYS A 204 -7.68 -3.10 -14.34
CA LYS A 204 -7.28 -1.69 -14.39
C LYS A 204 -6.07 -1.45 -13.49
N GLN A 205 -5.13 -0.67 -13.99
CA GLN A 205 -3.91 -0.31 -13.28
C GLN A 205 -4.06 1.05 -12.59
N PHE A 206 -3.45 1.19 -11.42
CA PHE A 206 -3.40 2.44 -10.66
C PHE A 206 -1.97 2.74 -10.24
N GLU A 207 -1.58 4.01 -10.38
CA GLU A 207 -0.28 4.51 -9.94
C GLU A 207 -0.42 5.13 -8.55
N ILE A 208 0.34 4.63 -7.57
CA ILE A 208 0.35 5.10 -6.18
C ILE A 208 1.72 5.67 -5.85
N THR A 209 1.72 6.87 -5.29
CA THR A 209 2.93 7.48 -4.74
C THR A 209 3.05 7.13 -3.27
N VAL A 210 4.10 6.40 -2.91
CA VAL A 210 4.37 6.01 -1.52
C VAL A 210 5.50 6.88 -0.98
N LEU A 211 5.28 7.62 0.10
CA LEU A 211 6.31 8.46 0.74
C LEU A 211 6.89 7.74 1.96
N SER A 212 8.21 7.75 2.08
CA SER A 212 8.86 7.43 3.35
C SER A 212 8.51 8.49 4.39
N ILE A 213 8.41 8.08 5.64
CA ILE A 213 8.59 9.01 6.75
C ILE A 213 10.03 9.50 6.64
N GLU A 214 10.27 10.67 6.04
CA GLU A 214 11.53 11.36 6.27
C GLU A 214 11.58 11.61 7.79
N GLU A 215 12.57 11.01 8.47
CA GLU A 215 13.00 11.53 9.76
C GLU A 215 13.29 13.01 9.51
N ASP A 216 12.54 13.90 10.14
CA ASP A 216 12.70 15.34 10.02
C ASP A 216 14.17 15.69 10.34
N ASP A 217 15.01 15.86 9.31
CA ASP A 217 16.38 16.38 9.39
C ASP A 217 16.38 17.88 9.80
N GLY A 218 15.30 18.34 10.43
CA GLY A 218 15.25 19.55 11.21
C GLY A 218 16.38 19.58 12.25
N PRO A 219 16.82 20.78 12.66
CA PRO A 219 17.87 20.90 13.66
C PRO A 219 17.46 20.16 14.93
N LEU A 220 18.22 19.12 15.29
CA LEU A 220 18.06 18.32 16.50
C LEU A 220 17.74 19.22 17.70
N SER A 221 16.67 18.90 18.41
CA SER A 221 16.34 19.60 19.64
C SER A 221 17.36 19.24 20.73
N ILE A 222 17.54 20.11 21.74
CA ILE A 222 18.50 19.86 22.84
C ILE A 222 18.20 18.53 23.57
N SER A 223 16.95 18.06 23.51
CA SER A 223 16.52 16.77 24.08
C SER A 223 16.93 15.54 23.28
N ASP A 224 17.25 15.70 21.99
CA ASP A 224 17.56 14.59 21.09
C ASP A 224 19.08 14.33 20.95
N LEU A 225 19.90 15.17 21.60
CA LEU A 225 21.35 15.03 21.59
C LEU A 225 21.79 13.82 22.42
N THR A 226 22.53 12.92 21.79
CA THR A 226 23.13 11.76 22.44
C THR A 226 24.60 11.99 22.78
N TRP A 227 25.16 11.17 23.66
CA TRP A 227 26.59 11.23 24.01
C TRP A 227 27.53 11.06 22.80
N LYS A 228 27.06 10.46 21.70
CA LYS A 228 27.84 10.30 20.47
C LYS A 228 27.95 11.61 19.68
N ASP A 229 26.97 12.50 19.78
CA ASP A 229 26.98 13.81 19.10
C ASP A 229 27.95 14.80 19.77
N PHE A 230 28.32 14.53 21.03
CA PHE A 230 29.39 15.22 21.74
C PHE A 230 30.77 14.59 21.53
N VAL A 231 30.86 13.43 20.86
CA VAL A 231 32.14 12.84 20.48
C VAL A 231 32.55 13.48 19.14
N PRO A 232 33.63 14.27 19.12
CA PRO A 232 34.07 14.94 17.91
C PRO A 232 34.50 13.91 16.86
N ASP A 233 34.09 14.13 15.62
CA ASP A 233 34.50 13.30 14.49
C ASP A 233 36.03 13.33 14.32
N ALA A 234 36.63 12.29 13.74
CA ALA A 234 38.08 12.07 13.74
C ALA A 234 38.89 13.25 13.17
N GLY A 235 38.29 14.07 12.30
CA GLY A 235 38.88 15.30 11.75
C GLY A 235 38.94 16.49 12.73
N SER A 236 38.09 16.52 13.74
CA SER A 236 37.95 17.63 14.71
C SER A 236 38.72 17.42 16.02
N ALA A 237 39.19 16.19 16.28
CA ALA A 237 40.03 15.86 17.43
C ALA A 237 41.32 16.70 17.50
N GLY A 238 41.91 17.07 16.36
CA GLY A 238 43.09 17.92 16.30
C GLY A 238 42.85 19.35 16.82
N LEU A 239 41.66 19.90 16.59
CA LEU A 239 41.29 21.25 17.03
C LEU A 239 41.09 21.29 18.55
N LEU A 240 40.46 20.26 19.12
CA LEU A 240 40.32 20.14 20.57
C LEU A 240 41.65 19.88 21.28
N ALA A 241 42.55 19.10 20.68
CA ALA A 241 43.91 18.95 21.19
C ALA A 241 44.62 20.32 21.22
N LEU A 242 44.47 21.15 20.18
CA LEU A 242 44.99 22.51 20.18
C LEU A 242 44.37 23.38 21.28
N VAL A 243 43.04 23.39 21.42
CA VAL A 243 42.37 24.15 22.48
C VAL A 243 42.83 23.70 23.87
N ALA A 244 42.94 22.40 24.11
CA ALA A 244 43.44 21.86 25.36
C ALA A 244 44.90 22.26 25.62
N THR A 245 45.76 22.26 24.60
CA THR A 245 47.16 22.72 24.75
C THR A 245 47.25 24.20 25.05
N VAL A 246 46.42 25.05 24.43
CA VAL A 246 46.39 26.49 24.72
C VAL A 246 45.90 26.75 26.14
N LEU A 247 44.88 26.03 26.60
CA LEU A 247 44.42 26.13 28.00
C LEU A 247 45.48 25.66 28.98
N LEU A 248 46.20 24.57 28.69
CA LEU A 248 47.32 24.11 29.51
C LEU A 248 48.47 25.11 29.54
N LEU A 249 48.83 25.68 28.40
CA LEU A 249 49.86 26.72 28.31
C LEU A 249 49.44 27.99 29.03
N GLY A 250 48.19 28.43 28.87
CA GLY A 250 47.63 29.57 29.60
C GLY A 250 47.64 29.35 31.11
N TRP A 251 47.25 28.17 31.56
CA TRP A 251 47.34 27.78 32.97
C TRP A 251 48.79 27.76 33.47
N LEU A 252 49.74 27.28 32.67
CA LEU A 252 51.15 27.21 33.03
C LEU A 252 51.77 28.61 33.11
N ILE A 253 51.42 29.51 32.18
CA ILE A 253 51.83 30.92 32.19
C ILE A 253 51.27 31.64 33.42
N MET A 254 49.98 31.46 33.74
CA MET A 254 49.38 32.03 34.97
C MET A 254 50.03 31.51 36.26
N ARG A 255 50.80 30.43 36.19
CA ARG A 255 51.52 29.85 37.33
C ARG A 255 53.00 30.24 37.37
N GLN A 256 53.50 30.92 36.35
CA GLN A 256 54.81 31.56 36.42
C GLN A 256 54.69 32.78 37.32
N LYS A 257 55.74 33.02 38.11
CA LYS A 257 55.77 34.14 39.05
C LYS A 257 56.18 35.40 38.31
N ASP A 258 55.41 36.45 38.48
CA ASP A 258 55.68 37.75 37.88
C ASP A 258 56.92 38.39 38.54
N GLU A 259 57.58 39.33 37.85
CA GLU A 259 58.80 39.98 38.37
C GLU A 259 58.58 40.64 39.74
N GLU A 260 57.38 41.16 40.00
CA GLU A 260 56.98 41.71 41.30
C GLU A 260 56.92 40.66 42.41
N GLU A 261 56.49 39.42 42.14
CA GLU A 261 56.51 38.33 43.13
C GLU A 261 57.94 37.82 43.42
N MET A 262 58.81 37.85 42.40
CA MET A 262 60.22 37.50 42.53
C MET A 262 60.99 38.54 43.34
N ASP A 263 60.71 39.83 43.14
CA ASP A 263 61.29 40.93 43.92
C ASP A 263 60.72 40.98 45.34
N ALA A 264 59.42 40.70 45.52
CA ALA A 264 58.83 40.50 46.84
C ALA A 264 59.56 39.37 47.60
N LYS A 265 59.85 38.23 46.94
CA LYS A 265 60.63 37.13 47.54
C LYS A 265 62.05 37.53 47.94
N LYS A 266 62.79 38.26 47.09
CA LYS A 266 64.13 38.77 47.43
C LYS A 266 64.07 39.76 48.60
N SER A 267 63.03 40.59 48.66
CA SER A 267 62.82 41.52 49.76
C SER A 267 62.48 40.82 51.08
N THR A 268 61.74 39.70 51.05
CA THR A 268 61.47 38.85 52.22
C THR A 268 62.67 38.03 52.68
N GLU A 269 63.63 37.71 51.82
CA GLU A 269 64.90 37.11 52.26
C GLU A 269 65.84 38.14 52.92
N THR A 270 65.64 39.43 52.63
CA THR A 270 66.43 40.54 53.21
C THR A 270 65.87 41.05 54.55
N TYR A 271 64.57 40.85 54.78
CA TYR A 271 63.90 41.20 56.03
C TYR A 271 63.06 40.00 56.50
N ASP A 272 63.40 39.44 57.66
CA ASP A 272 62.76 38.25 58.26
C ASP A 272 61.28 38.53 58.62
N VAL A 273 60.41 38.41 57.63
CA VAL A 273 58.96 38.62 57.76
C VAL A 273 58.26 37.27 57.60
N GLN A 274 57.55 36.84 58.66
CA GLN A 274 57.08 35.46 58.82
C GLN A 274 55.84 35.05 57.99
N GLU A 275 55.15 35.94 57.28
CA GLU A 275 54.08 35.51 56.36
C GLU A 275 53.68 36.65 55.42
N VAL A 276 53.60 36.38 54.11
CA VAL A 276 52.93 37.26 53.14
C VAL A 276 51.71 36.50 52.62
N LYS A 277 50.51 36.94 53.01
CA LYS A 277 49.26 36.45 52.42
C LYS A 277 48.97 37.25 51.16
N ALA A 278 49.04 36.58 50.01
CA ALA A 278 48.44 37.09 48.79
C ALA A 278 46.91 36.99 48.94
N GLU A 279 46.25 38.09 49.29
CA GLU A 279 44.80 38.19 49.12
C GLU A 279 44.52 38.24 47.62
N GLY A 280 44.18 37.07 47.06
CA GLY A 280 43.73 36.94 45.68
C GLY A 280 42.45 37.75 45.47
N GLY A 281 42.59 38.96 44.93
CA GLY A 281 41.49 39.86 44.61
C GLY A 281 41.71 40.50 43.25
N LEU A 282 40.67 40.51 42.42
CA LEU A 282 40.66 41.26 41.16
C LEU A 282 40.91 42.75 41.47
N PRO A 283 41.88 43.41 40.80
CA PRO A 283 42.16 44.83 41.03
C PRO A 283 40.93 45.70 40.76
N GLY A 284 40.52 46.52 41.73
CA GLY A 284 39.45 47.51 41.57
C GLY A 284 38.08 47.18 42.18
N MET A 285 37.94 46.03 42.86
CA MET A 285 36.72 45.74 43.63
C MET A 285 36.97 45.99 45.13
N ASP A 286 36.13 46.80 45.77
CA ASP A 286 36.19 47.04 47.22
C ASP A 286 36.00 45.71 47.98
N GLN A 287 37.07 45.20 48.57
CA GLN A 287 37.11 43.92 49.28
C GLN A 287 36.93 44.08 50.80
N HIS A 288 36.25 45.13 51.24
CA HIS A 288 35.78 45.20 52.62
C HIS A 288 34.67 44.17 52.85
N ASN A 289 34.94 43.17 53.70
CA ASN A 289 33.88 42.31 54.23
C ASN A 289 32.86 43.19 54.96
N PRO A 290 31.55 43.05 54.66
CA PRO A 290 30.54 43.83 55.35
C PRO A 290 30.63 43.57 56.86
N PRO A 291 30.44 44.59 57.70
CA PRO A 291 30.53 44.43 59.14
C PRO A 291 29.53 43.35 59.61
N PRO A 292 29.90 42.54 60.62
CA PRO A 292 29.08 41.45 61.08
C PRO A 292 27.70 41.94 61.53
N GLN A 293 26.66 41.24 61.09
CA GLN A 293 25.28 41.61 61.37
C GLN A 293 25.02 41.64 62.89
N PRO A 294 24.49 42.75 63.45
CA PRO A 294 24.15 42.81 64.86
C PRO A 294 23.00 41.85 65.16
N LYS A 295 23.20 40.98 66.16
CA LYS A 295 22.27 39.90 66.53
C LYS A 295 20.95 40.44 67.13
N TYR A 296 20.96 41.63 67.71
CA TYR A 296 19.78 42.31 68.23
C TYR A 296 19.89 43.83 68.03
N LEU A 297 18.90 44.43 67.36
CA LEU A 297 18.75 45.88 67.26
C LEU A 297 17.86 46.38 68.42
N THR A 298 18.34 47.38 69.16
CA THR A 298 17.55 48.05 70.20
C THR A 298 16.35 48.80 69.60
N VAL A 299 15.34 49.13 70.41
CA VAL A 299 14.10 49.75 69.92
C VAL A 299 14.33 51.15 69.32
N GLU A 300 15.34 51.86 69.82
CA GLU A 300 15.72 53.20 69.38
C GLU A 300 16.46 53.18 68.02
N GLU A 301 17.35 52.22 67.82
CA GLU A 301 18.11 52.03 66.56
C GLU A 301 17.22 51.62 65.38
N ARG A 302 16.07 50.96 65.65
CA ARG A 302 15.08 50.60 64.63
C ARG A 302 14.32 51.81 64.07
N ARG A 303 14.37 52.96 64.74
CA ARG A 303 13.58 54.16 64.40
C ARG A 303 14.42 55.32 63.88
N ASN A 304 15.75 55.26 64.01
CA ASN A 304 16.62 56.30 63.49
C ASN A 304 16.83 56.12 61.98
N LYS A 305 16.47 57.15 61.19
CA LYS A 305 16.68 57.18 59.72
C LYS A 305 18.16 57.23 59.33
N GLU A 306 19.05 57.61 60.25
CA GLU A 306 20.50 57.68 60.03
C GLU A 306 21.23 56.34 60.27
N SER A 307 20.56 55.32 60.80
CA SER A 307 21.22 54.05 61.15
C SER A 307 21.63 53.19 59.95
N GLY A 308 21.35 53.64 58.73
CA GLY A 308 21.71 52.94 57.48
C GLY A 308 21.04 51.57 57.30
N TYR A 309 20.24 51.12 58.25
CA TYR A 309 19.67 49.78 58.27
C TYR A 309 18.33 49.73 57.52
N ILE A 310 18.36 49.19 56.29
CA ILE A 310 17.17 48.87 55.51
C ILE A 310 16.77 47.43 55.81
N ARG A 311 15.56 47.21 56.34
CA ARG A 311 15.04 45.85 56.52
C ARG A 311 14.87 45.18 55.15
N PRO A 312 15.44 43.99 54.91
CA PRO A 312 15.20 43.27 53.66
C PRO A 312 13.71 42.88 53.57
N ILE A 313 13.08 43.22 52.45
CA ILE A 313 11.70 42.86 52.14
C ILE A 313 11.65 41.33 51.98
N ARG A 314 11.07 40.62 52.94
CA ARG A 314 10.74 39.21 52.76
C ARG A 314 9.49 39.12 51.88
N THR A 315 9.68 38.92 50.59
CA THR A 315 8.61 38.46 49.69
C THR A 315 8.15 37.09 50.19
N ARG A 316 6.91 36.99 50.67
CA ARG A 316 6.26 35.71 50.92
C ARG A 316 6.11 35.02 49.57
N ARG A 317 6.97 34.06 49.25
CA ARG A 317 6.66 33.05 48.22
C ARG A 317 5.41 32.32 48.70
N LYS A 318 4.35 32.39 47.89
CA LYS A 318 3.18 31.54 47.98
C LYS A 318 3.40 30.36 47.05
#